data_AF-A0A7K0J320-F1
#
_entry.id   AF-A0A7K0J320-F1
#
_cell.length_a   1.000
_cell.length_b   1.000
_cell.length_c   1.000
_cell.angle_alpha   90.00
_cell.angle_beta   90.00
_cell.angle_gamma   90.00
#
_symmetry.space_group_name_H-M   'P 1'
#
loop_
_entity.id
_entity.type
_entity.pdbx_description
1 polymer ?
#
loop_
_entity_poly.entity_id
_entity_poly.type
_entity_poly.pdbx_seq_one_letter_code
_entity_poly.pdbx_strand_id
1 'polypeptide(L)'
;MLQSQLPTLSSIKVAPYGQRVATGTSQQFTATGSFSDGSIKDITNQVSWTSSNTSVATISSTGILTAIHHGSTTITAVLNGISGSTNLTATEGIACLP
;
A
#
# COMPACT_ATOMS: atom_id res chain seq x y z
N MET A 1 19.79 15.54 -29.99
CA MET A 1 18.78 16.11 -29.06
C MET A 1 18.39 15.03 -28.06
N LEU A 2 19.03 14.98 -26.88
CA LEU A 2 18.56 14.07 -25.83
C LEU A 2 17.27 14.66 -25.29
N GLN A 3 16.14 14.08 -25.67
CA GLN A 3 14.86 14.47 -25.09
C GLN A 3 14.91 14.11 -23.61
N SER A 4 14.91 15.13 -22.76
CA SER A 4 14.73 15.04 -21.31
C SER A 4 13.32 14.56 -20.98
N GLN A 5 12.94 13.37 -21.45
CA GLN A 5 11.71 12.73 -21.03
C GLN A 5 11.98 12.32 -19.58
N LEU A 6 11.51 13.12 -18.61
CA LEU A 6 11.58 12.68 -17.22
C LEU A 6 10.96 11.28 -17.16
N PRO A 7 11.62 10.31 -16.50
CA PRO A 7 11.11 8.96 -16.43
C PRO A 7 9.70 9.02 -15.86
N THR A 8 8.72 8.69 -16.69
CA THR A 8 7.33 8.62 -16.27
C THR A 8 7.09 7.27 -15.64
N LEU A 9 6.28 7.27 -14.59
CA LEU A 9 5.82 6.04 -13.97
C LEU A 9 5.00 5.25 -15.00
N SER A 10 5.38 4.00 -15.23
CA SER A 10 4.71 3.09 -16.15
C SER A 10 3.81 2.10 -15.44
N SER A 11 4.18 1.64 -14.24
CA SER A 11 3.34 0.75 -13.42
C SER A 11 3.67 0.84 -11.94
N ILE A 12 2.69 0.52 -11.09
CA ILE A 12 2.85 0.43 -9.63
C ILE A 12 2.56 -1.00 -9.21
N LYS A 13 3.52 -1.60 -8.49
CA LYS A 13 3.31 -2.86 -7.78
C LYS A 13 3.26 -2.60 -6.30
N VAL A 14 2.20 -3.06 -5.65
CA VAL A 14 2.04 -3.01 -4.19
C VAL A 14 2.31 -4.40 -3.62
N ALA A 15 3.24 -4.49 -2.69
CA ALA A 15 3.55 -5.71 -1.96
C ALA A 15 3.59 -5.42 -0.45
N PRO A 16 3.28 -6.40 0.40
CA PRO A 16 2.72 -7.72 0.07
C PRO A 16 1.25 -7.66 -0.36
N TYR A 17 0.82 -8.61 -1.20
CA TYR A 17 -0.58 -8.72 -1.64
C TYR A 17 -1.37 -9.65 -0.72
N GLY A 18 -2.61 -9.28 -0.35
CA GLY A 18 -3.50 -10.21 0.35
C GLY A 18 -3.05 -10.58 1.76
N GLN A 19 -2.22 -9.77 2.41
CA GLN A 19 -1.67 -10.09 3.73
C GLN A 19 -2.73 -10.06 4.82
N ARG A 20 -2.52 -10.93 5.81
CA ARG A 20 -3.31 -10.98 7.03
C ARG A 20 -2.57 -10.28 8.14
N VAL A 21 -3.22 -9.29 8.74
CA VAL A 21 -2.64 -8.49 9.82
C VAL A 21 -3.52 -8.66 11.05
N ALA A 22 -2.93 -8.93 12.21
CA ALA A 22 -3.69 -9.04 13.43
C ALA A 22 -4.19 -7.65 13.85
N THR A 23 -5.41 -7.59 14.36
CA THR A 23 -5.97 -6.35 14.92
C THR A 23 -5.06 -5.84 16.03
N GLY A 24 -4.72 -4.54 16.00
CA GLY A 24 -3.75 -3.92 16.91
C GLY A 24 -2.29 -4.01 16.45
N THR A 25 -2.01 -4.61 15.29
CA THR A 25 -0.65 -4.67 14.72
C THR A 25 -0.51 -3.79 13.48
N SER A 26 0.73 -3.38 13.22
CA SER A 26 1.11 -2.64 12.03
C SER A 26 1.88 -3.51 11.05
N GLN A 27 1.64 -3.30 9.76
CA GLN A 27 2.32 -3.99 8.67
C GLN A 27 2.88 -2.97 7.67
N GLN A 28 4.11 -3.19 7.23
CA GLN A 28 4.73 -2.37 6.21
C GLN A 28 4.27 -2.83 4.81
N PHE A 29 3.73 -1.90 4.04
CA PHE A 29 3.50 -2.04 2.61
C PHE A 29 4.56 -1.25 1.86
N THR A 30 4.95 -1.79 0.71
CA THR A 30 5.87 -1.18 -0.23
C THR A 30 5.22 -1.06 -1.60
N ALA A 31 5.29 0.13 -2.17
CA ALA A 31 4.88 0.40 -3.54
C ALA A 31 6.14 0.60 -4.38
N THR A 32 6.37 -0.30 -5.34
CA THR A 32 7.48 -0.22 -6.27
C THR A 32 6.98 0.24 -7.63
N GLY A 33 7.59 1.30 -8.15
CA GLY A 33 7.24 1.92 -9.42
C GLY A 33 8.22 1.49 -10.50
N SER A 34 7.71 0.93 -11.60
CA SER A 34 8.49 0.72 -12.81
C SER A 34 8.37 1.95 -13.69
N PHE A 35 9.50 2.53 -14.09
CA PHE A 35 9.56 3.73 -14.93
C PHE A 35 9.76 3.35 -16.39
N SER A 36 9.35 4.24 -17.30
CA SER A 36 9.50 4.04 -18.75
C SER A 36 10.96 3.93 -19.20
N ASP A 37 11.91 4.36 -18.37
CA ASP A 37 13.36 4.25 -18.58
C ASP A 37 13.90 2.83 -18.23
N GLY A 38 13.04 1.93 -17.75
CA GLY A 38 13.42 0.60 -17.27
C GLY A 38 13.93 0.58 -15.82
N SER A 39 14.15 1.75 -15.23
CA SER A 39 14.47 1.89 -13.81
C SER A 39 13.29 1.49 -12.91
N ILE A 40 13.58 0.80 -11.80
CA ILE A 40 12.62 0.48 -10.76
C ILE A 40 12.98 1.30 -9.52
N LYS A 41 12.03 2.07 -9.00
CA LYS A 41 12.24 2.87 -7.79
C LYS A 41 11.17 2.58 -6.76
N ASP A 42 11.57 2.61 -5.50
CA ASP A 42 10.61 2.58 -4.41
C ASP A 42 9.87 3.93 -4.35
N ILE A 43 8.56 3.86 -4.51
CA ILE A 43 7.65 5.01 -4.53
C ILE A 43 6.70 4.97 -3.34
N THR A 44 6.98 4.15 -2.32
CA THR A 44 6.16 3.99 -1.12
C THR A 44 5.83 5.32 -0.46
N ASN A 45 6.81 6.23 -0.33
CA ASN A 45 6.60 7.57 0.24
C ASN A 45 6.15 8.62 -0.77
N GLN A 46 6.04 8.26 -2.04
CA GLN A 46 5.61 9.17 -3.11
C GLN A 46 4.14 8.95 -3.45
N VAL A 47 3.65 7.71 -3.35
CA VAL A 47 2.25 7.37 -3.63
C VAL A 47 1.31 7.90 -2.55
N SER A 48 0.11 8.29 -2.98
CA SER A 48 -0.99 8.59 -2.08
C SER A 48 -1.68 7.28 -1.69
N TRP A 49 -1.48 6.86 -0.45
CA TRP A 49 -2.15 5.70 0.12
C TRP A 49 -3.54 6.07 0.62
N THR A 50 -4.51 5.23 0.32
CA THR A 50 -5.91 5.37 0.75
C THR A 50 -6.43 4.01 1.21
N SER A 51 -7.27 4.00 2.24
CA SER A 51 -7.92 2.79 2.75
C SER A 51 -9.42 2.89 2.52
N SER A 52 -10.04 1.82 2.04
CA SER A 52 -11.49 1.75 1.84
C SER A 52 -12.24 1.79 3.19
N ASN A 53 -11.63 1.23 4.24
CA ASN A 53 -12.20 1.20 5.59
C ASN A 53 -11.15 1.62 6.62
N THR A 54 -11.10 2.92 6.93
CA THR A 54 -10.23 3.46 7.99
C THR A 54 -10.59 2.96 9.39
N SER A 55 -11.83 2.55 9.62
CA SER A 55 -12.23 1.91 10.87
C SER A 55 -11.61 0.52 11.06
N VAL A 56 -11.31 -0.20 9.98
CA VAL A 56 -10.71 -1.54 10.00
C VAL A 56 -9.19 -1.43 9.97
N ALA A 57 -8.66 -0.64 9.03
CA ALA A 57 -7.23 -0.40 8.93
C ALA A 57 -6.92 0.98 8.35
N THR A 58 -5.96 1.67 8.96
CA THR A 58 -5.44 2.96 8.52
C THR A 58 -4.06 2.78 7.92
N ILE A 59 -3.72 3.53 6.88
CA ILE A 59 -2.39 3.49 6.25
C ILE A 59 -1.76 4.88 6.25
N SER A 60 -0.49 4.94 6.64
CA SER A 60 0.33 6.15 6.61
C SER A 60 0.92 6.37 5.22
N SER A 61 1.30 7.62 4.93
CA SER A 61 2.03 7.99 3.71
C SER A 61 3.37 7.27 3.54
N THR A 62 3.91 6.69 4.62
CA THR A 62 5.11 5.85 4.62
C THR A 62 4.84 4.39 4.25
N GLY A 63 3.61 4.04 3.88
CA GLY A 63 3.19 2.66 3.60
C GLY A 63 3.01 1.81 4.86
N ILE A 64 3.08 2.39 6.07
CA ILE A 64 2.78 1.65 7.30
C ILE A 64 1.27 1.58 7.49
N LEU A 65 0.72 0.39 7.34
CA LEU A 65 -0.66 0.09 7.65
C LEU A 65 -0.79 -0.35 9.10
N THR A 66 -1.84 0.10 9.78
CA THR A 66 -2.19 -0.32 11.14
C THR A 66 -3.61 -0.85 11.13
N ALA A 67 -3.80 -2.11 11.55
CA ALA A 67 -5.12 -2.71 11.71
C ALA A 67 -5.70 -2.29 13.06
N ILE A 68 -6.88 -1.66 13.03
CA ILE A 68 -7.60 -1.18 14.21
C ILE A 68 -8.72 -2.15 14.59
N HIS A 69 -9.38 -2.74 13.59
CA HIS A 69 -10.49 -3.66 13.78
C HIS A 69 -10.38 -4.84 12.83
N HIS A 70 -11.03 -5.95 13.18
CA HIS A 70 -11.12 -7.10 12.29
C HIS A 70 -12.01 -6.79 11.07
N GLY A 71 -11.70 -7.40 9.94
CA GLY A 71 -12.44 -7.22 8.69
C GLY A 71 -11.53 -7.19 7.48
N SER A 72 -12.11 -7.09 6.29
CA SER A 72 -11.36 -6.86 5.07
C SER A 72 -11.38 -5.36 4.73
N THR A 73 -10.24 -4.84 4.30
CA THR A 73 -10.15 -3.51 3.69
C THR A 73 -9.35 -3.60 2.40
N THR A 74 -9.58 -2.66 1.49
CA THR A 74 -8.78 -2.53 0.28
C THR A 74 -7.96 -1.26 0.39
N ILE A 75 -6.65 -1.41 0.18
CA ILE A 75 -5.68 -0.33 0.20
C ILE A 75 -5.34 0.02 -1.24
N THR A 76 -5.47 1.30 -1.57
CA THR A 76 -5.21 1.84 -2.89
C THR A 76 -4.08 2.85 -2.80
N ALA A 77 -3.01 2.61 -3.56
CA ALA A 77 -1.87 3.50 -3.75
C ALA A 77 -1.98 4.17 -5.11
N VAL A 78 -2.08 5.49 -5.16
CA VAL A 78 -2.17 6.25 -6.41
C VAL A 78 -0.97 7.17 -6.57
N LEU A 79 -0.31 7.13 -7.73
CA LEU A 79 0.77 8.04 -8.09
C LEU A 79 0.70 8.39 -9.57
N ASN A 80 0.72 9.69 -9.88
CA ASN A 80 0.83 10.22 -11.24
C ASN A 80 -0.19 9.60 -12.23
N GLY A 81 -1.42 9.33 -11.76
CA GLY A 81 -2.50 8.72 -12.54
C GLY A 81 -2.50 7.18 -12.58
N ILE A 82 -1.46 6.52 -12.08
CA ILE A 82 -1.42 5.05 -11.94
C ILE A 82 -1.85 4.68 -10.53
N SER A 83 -2.69 3.66 -10.41
CA SER A 83 -3.15 3.13 -9.14
C SER A 83 -2.77 1.65 -8.98
N GLY A 84 -2.20 1.30 -7.84
CA GLY A 84 -2.05 -0.08 -7.38
C GLY A 84 -3.01 -0.34 -6.22
N SER A 85 -3.69 -1.48 -6.21
CA SER A 85 -4.59 -1.87 -5.12
C SER A 85 -4.15 -3.19 -4.51
N THR A 86 -4.32 -3.33 -3.20
CA THR A 86 -4.11 -4.58 -2.48
C THR A 86 -5.23 -4.82 -1.49
N ASN A 87 -5.64 -6.07 -1.32
CA ASN A 87 -6.61 -6.44 -0.32
C ASN A 87 -5.86 -6.78 0.97
N LEU A 88 -6.35 -6.28 2.09
CA LEU A 88 -5.86 -6.61 3.42
C LEU A 88 -6.98 -7.31 4.18
N THR A 89 -6.66 -8.40 4.86
CA THR A 89 -7.56 -9.00 5.83
C THR A 89 -7.02 -8.77 7.24
N ALA A 90 -7.67 -7.88 7.99
CA ALA A 90 -7.44 -7.76 9.41
C ALA A 90 -8.11 -8.94 10.13
N THR A 91 -7.31 -9.85 10.66
CA THR A 91 -7.81 -10.92 11.54
C THR A 91 -7.97 -10.39 12.94
N GLU A 92 -8.95 -10.90 13.68
CA GLU A 92 -9.05 -10.62 15.12
C GLU A 92 -7.69 -10.95 15.75
N GLY A 93 -7.06 -9.94 16.35
CA GLY A 93 -5.94 -10.20 17.25
C GLY A 93 -6.55 -10.96 18.41
N ILE A 94 -6.03 -12.13 18.72
CA ILE A 94 -6.55 -13.02 19.75
C ILE A 94 -6.45 -12.26 21.08
N ALA A 95 -7.49 -11.51 21.44
CA ALA A 95 -7.69 -11.07 22.79
C ALA A 95 -8.05 -12.35 23.55
N CYS A 96 -7.17 -12.79 24.44
CA CYS A 96 -7.43 -13.94 25.31
C CYS A 96 -8.87 -13.89 25.83
N LEU A 97 -9.66 -14.90 25.48
CA LEU A 97 -10.97 -15.16 26.08
C LEU A 97 -10.78 -15.44 27.58
N PRO A 98 -11.58 -14.83 28.47
CA PRO A 98 -11.51 -15.05 29.92
C PRO A 98 -11.93 -16.47 30.33
#